data_AF-A0A0P5H4L9-F1
#
_entry.id   AF-A0A0P5H4L9-F1
#
_cell.length_a   1.000
_cell.length_b   1.000
_cell.length_c   1.000
_cell.angle_alpha   90.00
_cell.angle_beta   90.00
_cell.angle_gamma   90.00
#
_symmetry.space_group_name_H-M   'P 1'
#
loop_
_entity.id
_entity.type
_entity.pdbx_description
1 polymer ?
#
loop_
_entity_poly.entity_id
_entity_poly.type
_entity_poly.pdbx_seq_one_letter_code
_entity_poly.pdbx_strand_id
1 'polypeptide(L)'
;MLVKDKYSLSALAARKRSGLPFAGSLGMKKETPQIYKVEPAVASEETDDALDPDIFTKVLTLSNVTTIDQRIRQPERQPVKSEDLIPIHKFLSVRRSQRCRFCEHNLSKPEYNPSSIKFKIHLGAFYHVPDVIIYRLARDDMQLRLCNRSQYPTHVRLLSFDQFALIAHSKIDELERSCGEAEKEKKSASSMVGHELCESPATQAANLKSCLRNAFKEKVNVVLQLPNEPILLPARDDLAEYELTAPQNLKEDPKAVLWRKGNKVVISAPLTVIDVELEDKRTGFVFEFGAVSYKT
;
A
#
# COMPACT_ATOMS: atom_id res chain seq x y z
N MET A 1 17.44 -28.47 -0.05
CA MET A 1 18.52 -27.57 -0.49
C MET A 1 18.31 -26.24 0.24
N LEU A 2 19.14 -25.96 1.24
CA LEU A 2 19.01 -24.83 2.15
C LEU A 2 19.14 -23.49 1.39
N VAL A 3 18.17 -22.62 1.58
CA VAL A 3 18.15 -21.24 1.06
C VAL A 3 19.39 -20.52 1.59
N LYS A 4 20.35 -20.24 0.71
CA LYS A 4 21.47 -19.34 1.01
C LYS A 4 20.91 -17.92 1.08
N ASP A 5 20.88 -17.38 2.30
CA ASP A 5 20.71 -15.96 2.57
C ASP A 5 21.67 -15.14 1.68
N LYS A 6 21.13 -14.51 0.65
CA LYS A 6 21.88 -13.57 -0.20
C LYS A 6 21.85 -12.14 0.32
N TYR A 7 21.16 -11.90 1.44
CA TYR A 7 21.00 -10.58 2.06
C TYR A 7 21.30 -10.54 3.56
N SER A 8 21.68 -11.66 4.18
CA SER A 8 22.18 -11.62 5.55
C SER A 8 23.64 -11.19 5.54
N LEU A 9 24.00 -10.30 6.45
CA LEU A 9 25.40 -9.99 6.74
C LEU A 9 26.10 -11.32 7.02
N SER A 10 27.13 -11.65 6.23
CA SER A 10 27.91 -12.85 6.49
C SER A 10 28.35 -12.87 7.95
N ALA A 11 28.41 -14.04 8.58
CA ALA A 11 28.86 -14.15 9.98
C ALA A 11 30.22 -13.47 10.21
N LEU A 12 31.02 -13.38 9.15
CA LEU A 12 32.31 -12.67 9.08
C LEU A 12 32.15 -11.14 9.11
N ALA A 13 31.19 -10.59 8.36
CA ALA A 13 30.85 -9.16 8.39
C ALA A 13 30.19 -8.76 9.72
N ALA A 14 29.37 -9.63 10.31
CA ALA A 14 28.76 -9.42 11.62
C ALA A 14 29.82 -9.36 12.74
N ARG A 15 30.79 -10.29 12.76
CA ARG A 15 31.90 -10.30 13.72
C ARG A 15 32.83 -9.09 13.58
N LYS A 16 33.11 -8.67 12.34
CA LYS A 16 33.94 -7.46 12.09
C LYS A 16 33.27 -6.19 12.61
N ARG A 17 31.95 -6.06 12.48
CA ARG A 17 31.19 -4.92 13.04
C ARG A 17 31.11 -4.92 14.56
N SER A 18 31.20 -6.08 15.19
CA SER A 18 31.15 -6.23 16.66
C SER A 18 32.55 -6.20 17.31
N GLY A 19 33.60 -5.86 16.56
CA GLY A 19 34.97 -5.72 17.10
C GLY A 19 35.60 -7.03 17.57
N LEU A 20 35.01 -8.18 17.26
CA LEU A 20 35.48 -9.48 17.71
C LEU A 20 36.64 -9.98 16.82
N PRO A 21 37.72 -10.54 17.40
CA PRO A 21 38.85 -11.02 16.63
C PRO A 21 38.49 -12.17 15.69
N PHE A 22 39.17 -12.23 14.55
CA PHE A 22 38.95 -13.24 13.51
C PHE A 22 39.33 -14.63 14.02
N ALA A 23 38.35 -15.52 14.23
CA ALA A 23 38.58 -16.94 14.45
C ALA A 23 38.93 -17.60 13.11
N GLY A 24 40.21 -17.96 12.95
CA GLY A 24 40.84 -18.34 11.69
C GLY A 24 40.16 -19.47 10.92
N SER A 25 40.04 -19.30 9.60
CA SER A 25 39.91 -20.39 8.65
C SER A 25 41.30 -20.78 8.13
N LEU A 26 41.59 -22.07 8.11
CA LEU A 26 42.86 -22.66 7.64
C LEU A 26 43.06 -22.35 6.15
N GLY A 27 43.99 -21.43 5.82
CA GLY A 27 44.44 -21.27 4.44
C GLY A 27 44.86 -19.87 3.99
N MET A 28 44.62 -18.81 4.78
CA MET A 28 45.10 -17.46 4.45
C MET A 28 46.32 -17.11 5.32
N LYS A 29 47.35 -16.50 4.70
CA LYS A 29 48.56 -16.01 5.38
C LYS A 29 48.15 -15.30 6.67
N LYS A 30 48.77 -15.70 7.79
CA LYS A 30 48.61 -15.11 9.12
C LYS A 30 49.17 -13.68 9.14
N GLU A 31 48.54 -12.76 8.44
CA GLU A 31 48.66 -11.35 8.81
C GLU A 31 47.83 -11.21 10.08
N THR A 32 48.51 -11.32 11.23
CA THR A 32 47.94 -10.95 12.52
C THR A 32 47.34 -9.56 12.36
N PRO A 33 46.02 -9.38 12.52
CA PRO A 33 45.44 -8.06 12.42
C PRO A 33 46.16 -7.17 13.42
N GLN A 34 46.79 -6.09 12.95
CA GLN A 34 47.41 -5.11 13.83
C GLN A 34 46.31 -4.58 14.75
N ILE A 35 46.35 -5.00 16.01
CA ILE A 35 45.41 -4.53 17.03
C ILE A 35 45.90 -3.14 17.41
N TYR A 36 45.25 -2.12 16.86
CA TYR A 36 45.46 -0.74 17.26
C TYR A 36 44.89 -0.58 18.67
N LYS A 37 45.77 -0.41 19.67
CA LYS A 37 45.36 -0.13 21.04
C LYS A 37 44.89 1.32 21.08
N VAL A 38 43.58 1.53 21.12
CA VAL A 38 42.98 2.85 21.33
C VAL A 38 43.16 3.19 22.81
N GLU A 39 43.68 4.38 23.09
CA GLU A 39 43.76 4.88 24.47
C GLU A 39 42.35 5.28 24.94
N PRO A 40 41.93 4.84 26.13
CA PRO A 40 40.62 5.20 26.66
C PRO A 40 40.56 6.71 26.91
N ALA A 41 39.37 7.30 26.74
CA ALA A 41 39.13 8.69 27.08
C ALA A 41 39.43 8.92 28.57
N VAL A 42 40.21 9.95 28.87
CA VAL A 42 40.55 10.34 30.24
C VAL A 42 39.35 11.05 30.84
N ALA A 43 38.84 10.55 31.96
CA ALA A 43 37.78 11.24 32.70
C ALA A 43 38.38 12.41 33.49
N SER A 44 37.78 13.59 33.34
CA SER A 44 38.08 14.74 34.19
C SER A 44 37.16 14.73 35.42
N GLU A 45 37.68 15.10 36.60
CA GLU A 45 36.89 15.19 37.85
C GLU A 45 35.95 16.40 37.84
N GLU A 46 36.42 17.50 37.23
CA GLU A 46 35.64 18.70 36.98
C GLU A 46 35.42 18.83 35.45
N THR A 47 34.25 19.33 35.06
CA THR A 47 33.93 19.60 33.66
C THR A 47 34.23 21.07 33.39
N ASP A 48 34.91 21.38 32.30
CA ASP A 48 35.22 22.76 31.87
C ASP A 48 33.97 23.55 31.44
N ASP A 49 32.79 22.94 31.56
CA ASP A 49 31.47 23.50 31.23
C ASP A 49 30.93 24.43 32.33
N ALA A 50 31.80 25.25 32.93
CA ALA A 50 31.36 26.28 33.86
C ALA A 50 30.38 27.21 33.12
N LEU A 51 29.14 27.29 33.61
CA LEU A 51 28.12 28.12 32.99
C LEU A 51 28.57 29.57 33.02
N ASP A 52 28.61 30.21 31.84
CA ASP A 52 29.03 31.60 31.71
C ASP A 52 28.19 32.50 32.64
N PRO A 53 28.82 33.25 33.58
CA PRO A 53 28.08 34.09 34.53
C PRO A 53 27.21 35.16 33.85
N ASP A 54 27.52 35.52 32.59
CA ASP A 54 26.72 36.46 31.80
C ASP A 54 25.30 35.95 31.53
N ILE A 55 25.05 34.63 31.61
CA ILE A 55 23.72 34.05 31.39
C ILE A 55 22.70 34.52 32.43
N PHE A 56 23.13 34.88 33.64
CA PHE A 56 22.24 35.32 34.73
C PHE A 56 21.86 36.80 34.63
N THR A 57 22.70 37.63 34.01
CA THR A 57 22.57 39.10 34.01
C THR A 57 22.17 39.67 32.66
N LYS A 58 22.51 38.99 31.56
CA LYS A 58 22.30 39.47 30.20
C LYS A 58 20.89 39.14 29.69
N VAL A 59 20.24 40.12 29.08
CA VAL A 59 18.95 39.92 28.42
C VAL A 59 19.11 39.04 27.18
N LEU A 60 18.35 37.96 27.11
CA LEU A 60 18.37 37.01 26.00
C LEU A 60 17.62 37.59 24.78
N THR A 61 18.30 37.72 23.65
CA THR A 61 17.67 38.05 22.37
C THR A 61 17.39 36.76 21.59
N LEU A 62 16.12 36.43 21.37
CA LEU A 62 15.71 35.17 20.71
C LEU A 62 16.28 35.02 19.29
N SER A 63 16.52 36.13 18.59
CA SER A 63 17.10 36.13 17.24
C SER A 63 18.54 35.61 17.18
N ASN A 64 19.27 35.70 18.30
CA ASN A 64 20.69 35.32 18.36
C ASN A 64 20.88 33.86 18.79
N VAL A 65 19.80 33.19 19.20
CA VAL A 65 19.83 31.81 19.68
C VAL A 65 19.14 30.92 18.66
N THR A 66 19.74 29.77 18.38
CA THR A 66 19.17 28.82 17.44
C THR A 66 18.03 28.03 18.08
N THR A 67 17.01 27.77 17.26
CA THR A 67 15.93 26.83 17.59
C THR A 67 16.42 25.40 17.59
N ILE A 68 15.69 24.50 18.27
CA ILE A 68 16.02 23.08 18.31
C ILE A 68 16.09 22.45 16.90
N ASP A 69 15.18 22.85 15.99
CA ASP A 69 15.16 22.37 14.61
C ASP A 69 16.43 22.78 13.85
N GLN A 70 16.94 23.99 14.07
CA GLN A 70 18.18 24.45 13.46
C GLN A 70 19.38 23.65 13.97
N ARG A 71 19.42 23.31 15.26
CA ARG A 71 20.48 22.48 15.86
C ARG A 71 20.45 21.05 15.34
N ILE A 72 19.28 20.44 15.28
CA ILE A 72 19.11 19.06 14.79
C ILE A 72 19.49 18.93 13.31
N ARG A 73 19.31 19.99 12.51
CA ARG A 73 19.78 20.02 11.11
C ARG A 73 21.30 19.97 10.98
N GLN A 74 22.06 20.24 12.05
CA GLN A 74 23.53 20.20 12.08
C GLN A 74 24.02 19.33 13.25
N PRO A 75 23.80 18.00 13.19
CA PRO A 75 24.00 17.11 14.35
C PRO A 75 25.46 17.03 14.82
N GLU A 76 26.43 17.30 13.93
CA GLU A 76 27.85 17.28 14.25
C GLU A 76 28.30 18.47 15.12
N ARG A 77 27.66 19.64 14.97
CA ARG A 77 28.08 20.89 15.64
C ARG A 77 27.06 21.42 16.65
N GLN A 78 25.77 21.17 16.43
CA GLN A 78 24.64 21.65 17.24
C GLN A 78 24.81 23.09 17.77
N PRO A 79 24.99 24.09 16.88
CA PRO A 79 25.36 25.44 17.27
C PRO A 79 24.28 26.11 18.13
N VAL A 80 24.64 26.69 19.26
CA VAL A 80 23.71 27.38 20.17
C VAL A 80 23.40 28.80 19.68
N LYS A 81 24.37 29.48 19.07
CA LYS A 81 24.25 30.85 18.56
C LYS A 81 23.95 30.86 17.05
N SER A 82 23.22 31.87 16.60
CA SER A 82 22.85 32.03 15.18
C SER A 82 24.06 32.28 14.28
N GLU A 83 25.12 32.92 14.80
CA GLU A 83 26.36 33.21 14.09
C GLU A 83 27.15 31.94 13.74
N ASP A 84 26.98 30.88 14.54
CA ASP A 84 27.63 29.58 14.33
C ASP A 84 26.89 28.68 13.33
N LEU A 85 25.69 29.09 12.89
CA LEU A 85 24.94 28.36 11.86
C LEU A 85 25.65 28.49 10.52
N ILE A 86 25.97 27.33 9.93
CA ILE A 86 26.53 27.27 8.59
C ILE A 86 25.48 26.75 7.59
N PRO A 87 25.51 27.15 6.32
CA PRO A 87 24.65 26.57 5.30
C PRO A 87 24.90 25.07 5.14
N ILE A 88 23.84 24.25 5.16
CA ILE A 88 23.93 22.81 4.88
C ILE A 88 23.67 22.52 3.40
N HIS A 89 24.29 21.47 2.87
CA HIS A 89 23.98 20.97 1.54
C HIS A 89 22.51 20.53 1.45
N LYS A 90 21.90 20.76 0.28
CA LYS A 90 20.51 20.36 0.03
C LYS A 90 20.38 18.84 0.04
N PHE A 91 19.39 18.33 0.77
CA PHE A 91 19.08 16.91 0.78
C PHE A 91 18.68 16.40 -0.61
N LEU A 92 19.22 15.24 -0.99
CA LEU A 92 18.87 14.57 -2.23
C LEU A 92 17.49 13.94 -2.12
N SER A 93 16.63 14.19 -3.10
CA SER A 93 15.34 13.52 -3.23
C SER A 93 15.48 12.15 -3.90
N VAL A 94 14.77 11.14 -3.42
CA VAL A 94 14.77 9.80 -4.01
C VAL A 94 13.47 9.54 -4.76
N ARG A 95 13.58 9.02 -5.99
CA ARG A 95 12.45 8.45 -6.74
C ARG A 95 12.26 6.99 -6.33
N ARG A 96 11.07 6.66 -5.81
CA ARG A 96 10.76 5.29 -5.34
C ARG A 96 10.16 4.45 -6.46
N SER A 97 10.56 3.17 -6.50
CA SER A 97 9.92 2.13 -7.32
C SER A 97 9.29 1.12 -6.38
N GLN A 98 8.03 0.74 -6.65
CA GLN A 98 7.31 -0.23 -5.84
C GLN A 98 7.28 -1.58 -6.52
N ARG A 99 7.53 -2.64 -5.73
CA ARG A 99 7.44 -4.03 -6.16
C ARG A 99 6.40 -4.77 -5.33
N CYS A 100 5.63 -5.63 -5.97
CA CYS A 100 4.71 -6.50 -5.26
C CYS A 100 5.51 -7.48 -4.40
N ARG A 101 5.09 -7.70 -3.15
CA ARG A 101 5.74 -8.66 -2.24
C ARG A 101 5.44 -10.11 -2.61
N PHE A 102 4.34 -10.37 -3.31
CA PHE A 102 3.92 -11.73 -3.67
C PHE A 102 4.52 -12.19 -5.00
N CYS A 103 4.44 -11.37 -6.05
CA CYS A 103 4.90 -11.74 -7.39
C CYS A 103 6.23 -11.10 -7.80
N GLU A 104 6.85 -10.27 -6.94
CA GLU A 104 8.11 -9.55 -7.19
C GLU A 104 8.14 -8.60 -8.41
N HIS A 105 7.00 -8.44 -9.11
CA HIS A 105 6.88 -7.56 -10.26
C HIS A 105 6.87 -6.09 -9.83
N ASN A 106 7.43 -5.23 -10.70
CA ASN A 106 7.40 -3.79 -10.48
C ASN A 106 5.99 -3.27 -10.77
N LEU A 107 5.35 -2.68 -9.76
CA LEU A 107 4.05 -2.02 -9.89
C LEU A 107 4.22 -0.57 -10.37
N SER A 108 5.24 0.11 -9.84
CA SER A 108 5.57 1.47 -10.26
C SER A 108 7.06 1.64 -10.50
N LYS A 109 7.41 2.23 -11.63
CA LYS A 109 8.77 2.59 -11.98
C LYS A 109 8.78 3.95 -12.68
N PRO A 110 9.13 5.04 -11.98
CA PRO A 110 9.25 6.35 -12.62
C PRO A 110 10.42 6.36 -13.60
N GLU A 111 10.38 7.24 -14.60
CA GLU A 111 11.53 7.49 -15.45
C GLU A 111 12.71 8.06 -14.66
N TYR A 112 13.93 7.95 -15.20
CA TYR A 112 15.13 8.47 -14.53
C TYR A 112 15.24 10.00 -14.64
N ASN A 113 14.72 10.58 -15.72
CA ASN A 113 14.80 12.02 -15.96
C ASN A 113 14.07 12.79 -14.84
N PRO A 114 14.76 13.65 -14.06
CA PRO A 114 14.20 14.37 -12.93
C PRO A 114 13.06 15.33 -13.31
N SER A 115 12.98 15.77 -14.56
CA SER A 115 11.91 16.65 -15.06
C SER A 115 10.70 15.89 -15.62
N SER A 116 10.80 14.58 -15.79
CA SER A 116 9.71 13.75 -16.32
C SER A 116 8.74 13.34 -15.21
N ILE A 117 7.44 13.46 -15.51
CA ILE A 117 6.32 12.93 -14.72
C ILE A 117 5.88 11.54 -15.21
N LYS A 118 6.53 11.02 -16.26
CA LYS A 118 6.14 9.75 -16.88
C LYS A 118 6.68 8.57 -16.08
N PHE A 119 5.94 7.48 -16.15
CA PHE A 119 6.30 6.21 -15.56
C PHE A 119 6.63 5.21 -16.68
N LYS A 120 7.75 4.51 -16.53
CA LYS A 120 8.10 3.38 -17.40
C LYS A 120 7.16 2.20 -17.15
N ILE A 121 6.75 2.02 -15.89
CA ILE A 121 5.75 1.02 -15.49
C ILE A 121 4.78 1.70 -14.52
N HIS A 122 3.49 1.59 -14.81
CA HIS A 122 2.42 2.20 -14.02
C HIS A 122 1.22 1.28 -13.91
N LEU A 123 1.30 0.31 -13.00
CA LEU A 123 0.21 -0.60 -12.66
C LEU A 123 -0.53 -0.05 -11.43
N GLY A 124 -1.38 0.94 -11.67
CA GLY A 124 -2.24 1.54 -10.66
C GLY A 124 -3.64 0.94 -10.67
N ALA A 125 -4.23 0.72 -9.49
CA ALA A 125 -5.62 0.23 -9.36
C ALA A 125 -6.61 1.11 -10.15
N PHE A 126 -6.33 2.42 -10.23
CA PHE A 126 -7.09 3.39 -11.00
C PHE A 126 -7.37 3.01 -12.46
N TYR A 127 -6.51 2.23 -13.13
CA TYR A 127 -6.74 1.83 -14.53
C TYR A 127 -7.52 0.53 -14.70
N HIS A 128 -7.70 -0.23 -13.64
CA HIS A 128 -8.24 -1.60 -13.71
C HIS A 128 -9.50 -1.78 -12.88
N VAL A 129 -9.61 -1.06 -11.76
CA VAL A 129 -10.76 -1.13 -10.86
C VAL A 129 -11.77 -0.05 -11.27
N PRO A 130 -13.05 -0.39 -11.45
CA PRO A 130 -14.08 0.62 -11.67
C PRO A 130 -14.19 1.58 -10.47
N ASP A 131 -14.41 2.86 -10.77
CA ASP A 131 -14.60 3.88 -9.74
C ASP A 131 -16.06 3.88 -9.26
N VAL A 132 -16.22 4.07 -7.95
CA VAL A 132 -17.52 4.30 -7.31
C VAL A 132 -17.51 5.68 -6.65
N ILE A 133 -18.45 6.53 -7.03
CA ILE A 133 -18.55 7.91 -6.54
C ILE A 133 -19.98 8.18 -6.10
N ILE A 134 -20.15 8.81 -4.93
CA ILE A 134 -21.46 9.34 -4.52
C ILE A 134 -21.81 10.50 -5.45
N TYR A 135 -22.78 10.29 -6.33
CA TYR A 135 -23.21 11.29 -7.32
C TYR A 135 -24.16 12.32 -6.70
N ARG A 136 -25.10 11.84 -5.89
CA ARG A 136 -26.07 12.66 -5.17
C ARG A 136 -26.48 11.94 -3.90
N LEU A 137 -26.62 12.70 -2.82
CA LEU A 137 -27.16 12.22 -1.56
C LEU A 137 -28.50 12.93 -1.30
N ALA A 138 -29.56 12.15 -1.17
CA ALA A 138 -30.88 12.60 -0.71
C ALA A 138 -31.14 12.07 0.72
N ARG A 139 -32.31 12.41 1.30
CA ARG A 139 -32.66 11.94 2.65
C ARG A 139 -32.78 10.42 2.74
N ASP A 140 -33.42 9.81 1.74
CA ASP A 140 -33.77 8.38 1.73
C ASP A 140 -33.15 7.61 0.55
N ASP A 141 -32.34 8.28 -0.29
CA ASP A 141 -31.70 7.67 -1.46
C ASP A 141 -30.26 8.18 -1.63
N MET A 142 -29.35 7.26 -1.89
CA MET A 142 -27.96 7.58 -2.26
C MET A 142 -27.69 7.13 -3.69
N GLN A 143 -27.41 8.09 -4.56
CA GLN A 143 -27.12 7.81 -5.96
C GLN A 143 -25.63 7.56 -6.13
N LEU A 144 -25.28 6.37 -6.61
CA LEU A 144 -23.90 5.96 -6.84
C LEU A 144 -23.59 5.96 -8.33
N ARG A 145 -22.51 6.65 -8.71
CA ARG A 145 -21.95 6.61 -10.07
C ARG A 145 -20.84 5.57 -10.13
N LEU A 146 -21.02 4.61 -11.02
CA LEU A 146 -20.05 3.60 -11.39
C LEU A 146 -19.39 3.99 -12.72
N CYS A 147 -18.07 3.91 -12.80
CA CYS A 147 -17.33 4.24 -14.01
C CYS A 147 -16.24 3.20 -14.28
N ASN A 148 -16.29 2.52 -15.42
CA ASN A 148 -15.24 1.59 -15.80
C ASN A 148 -14.04 2.35 -16.37
N ARG A 149 -12.89 2.26 -15.70
CA ARG A 149 -11.62 2.86 -16.14
C ARG A 149 -10.82 1.99 -17.11
N SER A 150 -11.16 0.71 -17.18
CA SER A 150 -10.43 -0.29 -17.97
C SER A 150 -10.81 -0.26 -19.44
N GLN A 151 -9.92 -0.77 -20.29
CA GLN A 151 -10.15 -0.90 -21.74
C GLN A 151 -11.08 -2.05 -22.13
N TYR A 152 -11.52 -2.85 -21.15
CA TYR A 152 -12.36 -4.01 -21.39
C TYR A 152 -13.73 -3.80 -20.76
N PRO A 153 -14.82 -4.30 -21.36
CA PRO A 153 -16.10 -4.32 -20.68
C PRO A 153 -15.98 -5.13 -19.37
N THR A 154 -16.64 -4.65 -18.32
CA THR A 154 -16.51 -5.18 -16.96
C THR A 154 -17.89 -5.37 -16.35
N HIS A 155 -18.18 -6.57 -15.86
CA HIS A 155 -19.36 -6.78 -15.01
C HIS A 155 -19.07 -6.32 -13.59
N VAL A 156 -20.05 -5.65 -13.00
CA VAL A 156 -19.99 -5.12 -11.65
C VAL A 156 -21.16 -5.66 -10.86
N ARG A 157 -20.90 -6.24 -9.69
CA ARG A 157 -21.92 -6.69 -8.75
C ARG A 157 -21.73 -6.02 -7.40
N LEU A 158 -22.81 -5.48 -6.86
CA LEU A 158 -22.84 -4.83 -5.56
C LEU A 158 -23.45 -5.81 -4.56
N LEU A 159 -22.72 -6.11 -3.50
CA LEU A 159 -23.11 -7.09 -2.49
C LEU A 159 -23.27 -6.39 -1.15
N SER A 160 -24.35 -6.71 -0.42
CA SER A 160 -24.41 -6.36 0.99
C SER A 160 -23.35 -7.15 1.78
N PHE A 161 -23.03 -6.68 2.99
CA PHE A 161 -22.07 -7.39 3.84
C PHE A 161 -22.50 -8.81 4.18
N ASP A 162 -23.80 -9.04 4.39
CA ASP A 162 -24.35 -10.37 4.67
C ASP A 162 -24.18 -11.31 3.47
N GLN A 163 -24.50 -10.84 2.26
CA GLN A 163 -24.30 -11.59 1.03
C GLN A 163 -22.81 -11.92 0.82
N PHE A 164 -21.94 -10.94 1.04
CA PHE A 164 -20.50 -11.15 0.93
C PHE A 164 -19.97 -12.16 1.95
N ALA A 165 -20.42 -12.10 3.20
CA ALA A 165 -20.00 -13.04 4.24
C ALA A 165 -20.33 -14.48 3.84
N LEU A 166 -21.55 -14.74 3.39
CA LEU A 166 -21.97 -16.07 2.94
C LEU A 166 -21.10 -16.58 1.78
N ILE A 167 -20.88 -15.75 0.76
CA ILE A 167 -20.07 -16.13 -0.41
C ILE A 167 -18.62 -16.37 -0.01
N ALA A 168 -18.05 -15.51 0.81
CA ALA A 168 -16.66 -15.61 1.22
C ALA A 168 -16.41 -16.84 2.10
N HIS A 169 -17.32 -17.16 3.03
CA HIS A 169 -17.21 -18.38 3.84
C HIS A 169 -17.24 -19.65 2.98
N SER A 170 -18.20 -19.76 2.04
CA SER A 170 -18.24 -20.90 1.10
C SER A 170 -16.93 -21.04 0.32
N LYS A 171 -16.42 -19.93 -0.21
CA LYS A 171 -15.21 -19.93 -1.05
C LYS A 171 -13.94 -20.23 -0.25
N ILE A 172 -13.86 -19.77 1.00
CA ILE A 172 -12.76 -20.11 1.91
C ILE A 172 -12.76 -21.62 2.17
N ASP A 173 -13.91 -22.20 2.50
CA ASP A 173 -14.02 -23.64 2.77
C ASP A 173 -13.62 -24.47 1.54
N GLU A 174 -14.04 -24.06 0.34
CA GLU A 174 -13.63 -24.69 -0.92
C GLU A 174 -12.12 -24.63 -1.15
N LEU A 175 -11.50 -23.46 -0.95
CA LEU A 175 -10.06 -23.28 -1.11
C LEU A 175 -9.27 -24.10 -0.09
N GLU A 176 -9.72 -24.18 1.15
CA GLU A 176 -9.05 -24.97 2.20
C GLU A 176 -9.15 -26.47 1.94
N ARG A 177 -10.30 -26.97 1.47
CA ARG A 177 -10.45 -28.37 1.04
C ARG A 177 -9.46 -28.70 -0.09
N SER A 178 -9.34 -27.81 -1.09
CA SER A 178 -8.41 -28.01 -2.21
C SER A 178 -6.94 -28.07 -1.78
N CYS A 179 -6.56 -27.33 -0.72
CA CYS A 179 -5.22 -27.41 -0.14
C CYS A 179 -4.98 -28.73 0.60
N GLY A 180 -5.95 -29.21 1.37
CA GLY A 180 -5.84 -30.49 2.10
C GLY A 180 -5.71 -31.71 1.18
N GLU A 181 -6.29 -31.65 -0.02
CA GLU A 181 -6.16 -32.69 -1.05
C GLU A 181 -4.78 -32.61 -1.75
N ALA A 182 -4.33 -31.41 -2.12
CA ALA A 182 -3.02 -31.22 -2.76
C ALA A 182 -1.82 -31.57 -1.86
N GLU A 183 -1.96 -31.48 -0.53
CA GLU A 183 -0.93 -31.91 0.43
C GLU A 183 -0.82 -33.45 0.56
N LYS A 184 -1.89 -34.20 0.24
CA LYS A 184 -1.86 -35.67 0.22
C LYS A 184 -1.14 -36.21 -1.02
N GLU A 185 -1.21 -35.53 -2.15
CA GLU A 185 -0.53 -35.94 -3.41
C GLU A 185 0.93 -35.47 -3.50
N LYS A 186 1.33 -34.39 -2.80
CA LYS A 186 2.71 -33.85 -2.84
C LYS A 186 3.77 -34.67 -2.12
N LYS A 187 3.42 -35.79 -1.47
CA LYS A 187 4.40 -36.70 -0.85
C LYS A 187 5.17 -37.59 -1.85
N SER A 188 4.85 -37.54 -3.14
CA SER A 188 5.41 -38.49 -4.13
C SER A 188 5.94 -37.89 -5.44
N ALA A 189 6.00 -36.56 -5.62
CA ALA A 189 6.59 -35.99 -6.84
C ALA A 189 7.35 -34.68 -6.58
N SER A 190 8.68 -34.78 -6.68
CA SER A 190 9.57 -33.64 -6.87
C SER A 190 9.52 -33.23 -8.35
N SER A 191 8.91 -32.09 -8.68
CA SER A 191 9.09 -31.49 -10.00
C SER A 191 8.99 -29.97 -9.94
N MET A 192 9.93 -29.34 -10.66
CA MET A 192 9.99 -27.93 -10.96
C MET A 192 8.80 -27.54 -11.84
N VAL A 193 8.02 -26.54 -11.46
CA VAL A 193 7.06 -25.92 -12.37
C VAL A 193 7.21 -24.42 -12.33
N GLY A 194 7.22 -23.86 -13.54
CA GLY A 194 7.51 -22.48 -13.86
C GLY A 194 6.50 -21.48 -13.30
N HIS A 195 6.90 -20.24 -13.52
CA HIS A 195 6.35 -19.01 -13.00
C HIS A 195 4.99 -18.67 -13.64
N GLU A 196 3.92 -19.36 -13.22
CA GLU A 196 2.56 -18.86 -13.45
C GLU A 196 2.15 -17.92 -12.32
N LEU A 197 1.57 -16.77 -12.70
CA LEU A 197 1.10 -15.68 -11.84
C LEU A 197 -0.10 -16.07 -10.95
N CYS A 198 -0.35 -17.36 -10.74
CA CYS A 198 -1.52 -17.83 -10.02
C CYS A 198 -1.21 -17.91 -8.52
N GLU A 199 -1.92 -17.12 -7.71
CA GLU A 199 -1.84 -17.20 -6.26
C GLU A 199 -2.16 -18.62 -5.80
N SER A 200 -1.39 -19.17 -4.85
CA SER A 200 -1.71 -20.48 -4.29
C SER A 200 -3.08 -20.46 -3.61
N PRO A 201 -3.87 -21.55 -3.62
CA PRO A 201 -5.20 -21.57 -3.00
C PRO A 201 -5.18 -21.16 -1.51
N ALA A 202 -4.12 -21.50 -0.79
CA ALA A 202 -3.89 -21.06 0.59
C ALA A 202 -3.74 -19.53 0.71
N THR A 203 -3.02 -18.90 -0.24
CA THR A 203 -2.85 -17.44 -0.28
C THR A 203 -4.18 -16.76 -0.60
N GLN A 204 -4.94 -17.31 -1.55
CA GLN A 204 -6.26 -16.81 -1.90
C GLN A 204 -7.22 -16.86 -0.69
N ALA A 205 -7.23 -17.98 0.04
CA ALA A 205 -8.04 -18.11 1.26
C ALA A 205 -7.62 -17.12 2.34
N ALA A 206 -6.32 -16.93 2.56
CA ALA A 206 -5.80 -15.94 3.51
C ALA A 206 -6.19 -14.50 3.13
N ASN A 207 -6.12 -14.15 1.84
CA ASN A 207 -6.54 -12.86 1.29
C ASN A 207 -8.05 -12.64 1.53
N LEU A 208 -8.90 -13.62 1.21
CA LEU A 208 -10.34 -13.57 1.47
C LEU A 208 -10.67 -13.40 2.96
N LYS A 209 -10.01 -14.15 3.85
CA LYS A 209 -10.15 -13.97 5.31
C LYS A 209 -9.76 -12.56 5.76
N SER A 210 -8.72 -11.99 5.17
CA SER A 210 -8.32 -10.61 5.47
C SER A 210 -9.36 -9.58 4.99
N CYS A 211 -9.95 -9.79 3.81
CA CYS A 211 -11.04 -8.98 3.29
C CYS A 211 -12.26 -9.03 4.21
N LEU A 212 -12.66 -10.22 4.70
CA LEU A 212 -13.75 -10.35 5.68
C LEU A 212 -13.49 -9.55 6.95
N ARG A 213 -12.30 -9.71 7.55
CA ARG A 213 -11.95 -8.94 8.75
C ARG A 213 -12.00 -7.43 8.53
N ASN A 214 -11.57 -6.97 7.35
CA ASN A 214 -11.58 -5.55 7.02
C ASN A 214 -13.00 -5.04 6.74
N ALA A 215 -13.86 -5.82 6.08
CA ALA A 215 -15.23 -5.45 5.75
C ALA A 215 -16.08 -5.19 7.00
N PHE A 216 -15.88 -6.00 8.05
CA PHE A 216 -16.61 -5.88 9.31
C PHE A 216 -15.83 -5.13 10.41
N LYS A 217 -14.75 -4.43 10.05
CA LYS A 217 -13.92 -3.70 11.02
C LYS A 217 -14.66 -2.49 11.61
N GLU A 218 -15.45 -1.80 10.79
CA GLU A 218 -16.18 -0.61 11.19
C GLU A 218 -17.66 -0.91 11.42
N LYS A 219 -18.26 -0.23 12.41
CA LYS A 219 -19.70 -0.30 12.64
C LYS A 219 -20.43 0.53 11.59
N VAL A 220 -21.42 -0.07 10.98
CA VAL A 220 -22.26 0.52 9.93
C VAL A 220 -23.68 0.69 10.48
N ASN A 221 -24.23 1.89 10.38
CA ASN A 221 -25.57 2.24 10.88
C ASN A 221 -26.56 2.59 9.77
N VAL A 222 -26.10 2.62 8.52
CA VAL A 222 -26.93 2.84 7.33
C VAL A 222 -26.77 1.66 6.38
N VAL A 223 -27.90 1.08 5.99
CA VAL A 223 -27.95 -0.01 5.00
C VAL A 223 -28.48 0.51 3.67
N LEU A 224 -27.86 0.06 2.59
CA LEU A 224 -28.25 0.40 1.23
C LEU A 224 -28.99 -0.76 0.58
N GLN A 225 -30.10 -0.46 -0.08
CA GLN A 225 -30.78 -1.38 -0.97
C GLN A 225 -30.08 -1.36 -2.32
N LEU A 226 -29.21 -2.36 -2.54
CA LEU A 226 -28.40 -2.50 -3.73
C LEU A 226 -29.09 -3.46 -4.74
N PRO A 227 -28.89 -3.27 -6.06
CA PRO A 227 -29.39 -4.21 -7.05
C PRO A 227 -28.65 -5.56 -6.94
N ASN A 228 -29.41 -6.66 -6.96
CA ASN A 228 -28.84 -8.01 -6.96
C ASN A 228 -28.24 -8.42 -8.30
N GLU A 229 -28.72 -7.82 -9.40
CA GLU A 229 -28.29 -8.14 -10.76
C GLU A 229 -26.96 -7.45 -11.11
N PRO A 230 -26.06 -8.12 -11.85
CA PRO A 230 -24.81 -7.54 -12.28
C PRO A 230 -25.04 -6.44 -13.33
N ILE A 231 -24.30 -5.35 -13.21
CA ILE A 231 -24.32 -4.22 -14.14
C ILE A 231 -23.13 -4.37 -15.09
N LEU A 232 -23.41 -4.44 -16.40
CA LEU A 232 -22.35 -4.41 -17.40
C LEU A 232 -21.90 -2.97 -17.64
N LEU A 233 -20.63 -2.67 -17.36
CA LEU A 233 -20.00 -1.41 -17.75
C LEU A 233 -19.19 -1.62 -19.04
N PRO A 234 -19.38 -0.81 -20.09
CA PRO A 234 -18.62 -0.91 -21.34
C PRO A 234 -17.16 -0.55 -21.09
N ALA A 235 -16.32 -0.89 -22.06
CA ALA A 235 -14.93 -0.44 -22.09
C ALA A 235 -14.85 1.09 -22.02
N ARG A 236 -13.76 1.59 -21.44
CA ARG A 236 -13.38 2.99 -21.55
C ARG A 236 -13.12 3.32 -23.02
N ASP A 237 -13.87 4.30 -23.53
CA ASP A 237 -13.70 4.84 -24.87
C ASP A 237 -13.33 6.33 -24.74
N ASP A 238 -12.06 6.64 -25.02
CA ASP A 238 -11.53 8.00 -24.97
C ASP A 238 -12.03 8.88 -26.13
N LEU A 239 -12.59 8.28 -27.19
CA LEU A 239 -13.15 8.98 -28.34
C LEU A 239 -14.66 9.29 -28.16
N ALA A 240 -15.35 8.52 -27.31
CA ALA A 240 -16.78 8.69 -27.05
C ALA A 240 -17.17 10.06 -26.47
N GLU A 241 -16.25 10.80 -25.85
CA GLU A 241 -16.53 12.17 -25.37
C GLU A 241 -16.67 13.18 -26.53
N TYR A 242 -16.19 12.84 -27.72
CA TYR A 242 -16.28 13.65 -28.95
C TYR A 242 -17.45 13.26 -29.85
N GLU A 243 -18.06 12.08 -29.65
CA GLU A 243 -19.28 11.67 -30.35
C GLU A 243 -20.50 12.27 -29.63
N LEU A 244 -21.10 13.30 -30.25
CA LEU A 244 -22.25 14.04 -29.69
C LEU A 244 -23.58 13.26 -29.68
N THR A 245 -23.59 11.97 -30.00
CA THR A 245 -24.83 11.20 -30.15
C THR A 245 -24.61 9.71 -29.94
N ALA A 246 -24.96 9.20 -28.77
CA ALA A 246 -25.87 8.05 -28.61
C ALA A 246 -26.06 7.69 -27.12
N PRO A 247 -27.30 7.64 -26.60
CA PRO A 247 -27.58 6.88 -25.39
C PRO A 247 -27.43 5.39 -25.71
N GLN A 248 -26.34 4.78 -25.27
CA GLN A 248 -26.19 3.32 -25.28
C GLN A 248 -26.99 2.72 -24.13
N ASN A 249 -28.32 2.75 -24.22
CA ASN A 249 -29.17 1.97 -23.31
C ASN A 249 -28.97 0.49 -23.66
N LEU A 250 -28.31 -0.25 -22.77
CA LEU A 250 -28.28 -1.70 -22.87
C LEU A 250 -29.66 -2.22 -22.43
N LYS A 251 -30.22 -3.17 -23.19
CA LYS A 251 -31.54 -3.76 -22.91
C LYS A 251 -31.61 -4.50 -21.56
N GLU A 252 -30.49 -4.67 -20.88
CA GLU A 252 -30.33 -5.46 -19.64
C GLU A 252 -30.12 -4.59 -18.39
N ASP A 253 -30.29 -3.27 -18.46
CA ASP A 253 -30.04 -2.42 -17.28
C ASP A 253 -31.09 -2.69 -16.16
N PRO A 254 -30.65 -2.99 -14.91
CA PRO A 254 -31.56 -3.18 -13.79
C PRO A 254 -32.42 -1.95 -13.53
N LYS A 255 -33.62 -2.13 -12.94
CA LYS A 255 -34.52 -1.01 -12.58
C LYS A 255 -33.88 0.05 -11.67
N ALA A 256 -32.83 -0.31 -10.94
CA ALA A 256 -32.07 0.61 -10.10
C ALA A 256 -31.21 1.60 -10.90
N VAL A 257 -30.96 1.37 -12.19
CA VAL A 257 -30.21 2.27 -13.06
C VAL A 257 -31.07 3.49 -13.40
N LEU A 258 -30.63 4.66 -12.96
CA LEU A 258 -31.30 5.93 -13.20
C LEU A 258 -30.96 6.49 -14.58
N TRP A 259 -29.68 6.48 -14.93
CA TRP A 259 -29.22 6.91 -16.26
C TRP A 259 -27.82 6.37 -16.57
N ARG A 260 -27.49 6.40 -17.86
CA ARG A 260 -26.25 5.87 -18.43
C ARG A 260 -25.68 6.82 -19.47
N LYS A 261 -24.34 6.95 -19.50
CA LYS A 261 -23.63 7.67 -20.55
C LYS A 261 -22.23 7.09 -20.73
N GLY A 262 -21.96 6.57 -21.91
CA GLY A 262 -20.69 5.92 -22.24
C GLY A 262 -20.36 4.81 -21.23
N ASN A 263 -19.19 4.92 -20.60
CA ASN A 263 -18.70 3.97 -19.60
C ASN A 263 -19.18 4.26 -18.15
N LYS A 264 -20.17 5.14 -17.98
CA LYS A 264 -20.67 5.59 -16.69
C LYS A 264 -22.13 5.21 -16.51
N VAL A 265 -22.47 4.70 -15.34
CA VAL A 265 -23.84 4.37 -14.91
C VAL A 265 -24.09 5.02 -13.56
N VAL A 266 -25.28 5.58 -13.36
CA VAL A 266 -25.74 6.02 -12.04
C VAL A 266 -26.87 5.12 -11.59
N ILE A 267 -26.74 4.58 -10.39
CA ILE A 267 -27.76 3.76 -9.73
C ILE A 267 -28.36 4.52 -8.55
N SER A 268 -29.64 4.28 -8.29
CA SER A 268 -30.29 4.63 -7.03
C SER A 268 -30.05 3.50 -6.03
N ALA A 269 -29.68 3.88 -4.80
CA ALA A 269 -29.54 2.97 -3.68
C ALA A 269 -30.31 3.57 -2.49
N PRO A 270 -31.59 3.20 -2.32
CA PRO A 270 -32.39 3.62 -1.18
C PRO A 270 -31.67 3.27 0.14
N LEU A 271 -31.69 4.19 1.09
CA LEU A 271 -30.97 4.05 2.36
C LEU A 271 -31.95 3.88 3.52
N THR A 272 -31.61 2.98 4.44
CA THR A 272 -32.33 2.77 5.69
C THR A 272 -31.38 2.94 6.87
N VAL A 273 -31.73 3.83 7.81
CA VAL A 273 -30.97 4.02 9.04
C VAL A 273 -31.41 2.98 10.05
N ILE A 274 -30.49 2.16 10.53
CA ILE A 274 -30.75 1.09 11.49
C ILE A 274 -30.46 1.57 12.92
N ASP A 275 -29.44 2.39 13.09
CA ASP A 275 -29.00 2.87 14.41
C ASP A 275 -28.84 4.39 14.40
N VAL A 276 -29.69 5.06 15.18
CA VAL A 276 -29.78 6.53 15.26
C VAL A 276 -28.84 7.09 16.34
N GLU A 277 -28.21 6.22 17.15
CA GLU A 277 -27.38 6.65 18.29
C GLU A 277 -25.97 7.11 17.89
N LEU A 278 -25.52 6.78 16.68
CA LEU A 278 -24.24 7.20 16.13
C LEU A 278 -24.34 8.60 15.50
N GLU A 279 -23.47 9.52 15.94
CA GLU A 279 -23.37 10.89 15.42
C GLU A 279 -23.01 10.92 13.92
N ASP A 280 -22.14 10.00 13.47
CA ASP A 280 -21.79 9.82 12.07
C ASP A 280 -22.65 8.74 11.38
N LYS A 281 -23.20 9.06 10.20
CA LYS A 281 -23.84 8.07 9.32
C LYS A 281 -22.78 7.37 8.46
N ARG A 282 -22.61 6.07 8.65
CA ARG A 282 -21.68 5.19 7.94
C ARG A 282 -22.45 4.09 7.23
N THR A 283 -22.11 3.87 5.97
CA THR A 283 -22.59 2.77 5.13
C THR A 283 -21.40 2.04 4.53
N GLY A 284 -21.60 0.78 4.15
CA GLY A 284 -20.63 0.03 3.39
C GLY A 284 -21.28 -1.09 2.60
N PHE A 285 -20.58 -1.54 1.57
CA PHE A 285 -20.95 -2.67 0.73
C PHE A 285 -19.69 -3.24 0.11
N VAL A 286 -19.80 -4.44 -0.46
CA VAL A 286 -18.71 -5.07 -1.19
C VAL A 286 -18.96 -4.95 -2.68
N PHE A 287 -17.89 -4.59 -3.38
CA PHE A 287 -17.88 -4.34 -4.80
C PHE A 287 -17.10 -5.46 -5.49
N GLU A 288 -17.80 -6.30 -6.25
CA GLU A 288 -17.20 -7.35 -7.07
C GLU A 288 -17.15 -6.90 -8.53
N PHE A 289 -16.02 -7.12 -9.20
CA PHE A 289 -15.87 -6.79 -10.60
C PHE A 289 -15.04 -7.84 -11.33
N GLY A 290 -15.34 -8.03 -12.61
CA GLY A 290 -14.61 -8.94 -13.47
C GLY A 290 -14.67 -8.48 -14.93
N ALA A 291 -13.53 -8.56 -15.62
CA ALA A 291 -13.49 -8.32 -17.06
C ALA A 291 -14.36 -9.37 -17.77
N VAL A 292 -15.15 -8.93 -18.75
CA VAL A 292 -15.85 -9.82 -19.67
C VAL A 292 -14.78 -10.49 -20.52
N SER A 293 -14.46 -11.74 -20.20
CA SER A 293 -13.58 -12.54 -21.04
C SER A 293 -14.33 -12.86 -22.32
N TYR A 294 -14.03 -12.12 -23.40
CA TYR A 294 -14.25 -12.66 -24.73
C TYR A 294 -13.27 -13.82 -24.88
N LYS A 295 -13.72 -15.02 -24.55
CA LYS A 295 -13.08 -16.22 -25.08
C LYS A 295 -13.24 -16.16 -26.60
N THR A 296 -12.27 -15.54 -27.28
CA THR A 296 -12.00 -15.82 -28.69
C THR A 296 -11.31 -17.16 -28.80
#